data_AF-A0A955CIR5-F1
#
_entry.id   AF-A0A955CIR5-F1
#
_cell.length_a   1.000
_cell.length_b   1.000
_cell.length_c   1.000
_cell.angle_alpha   90.00
_cell.angle_beta   90.00
_cell.angle_gamma   90.00
#
_symmetry.space_group_name_H-M   'P 1'
#
loop_
_entity.id
_entity.type
_entity.pdbx_description
1 polymer ?
#
loop_
_entity_poly.entity_id
_entity_poly.type
_entity_poly.pdbx_seq_one_letter_code
_entity_poly.pdbx_strand_id
1 'polypeptide(L)'
;MARRLRFTNGMMKCNGTDILRRVVRRVNGGTLLALLPLAIGQVAAEDIDFVRDVQPILAAHCFACHGPDKATRKANLRLDRAEETFRQLDSGLSAVVPGELAASEMWRRIRSQDDDVRMPPPSNGPALDAAQ
;
A
#
# COMPACT_ATOMS: atom_id res chain seq x y z
N MET A 1 -36.15 -27.37 -5.62
CA MET A 1 -34.89 -27.91 -5.03
C MET A 1 -33.73 -27.07 -5.55
N ALA A 2 -33.27 -26.08 -4.79
CA ALA A 2 -32.02 -25.36 -5.06
C ALA A 2 -31.35 -25.18 -3.69
N ARG A 3 -30.30 -25.96 -3.48
CA ARG A 3 -29.70 -26.18 -2.16
C ARG A 3 -28.70 -25.06 -1.89
N ARG A 4 -28.99 -24.25 -0.86
CA ARG A 4 -28.10 -23.27 -0.24
C ARG A 4 -26.70 -23.88 -0.04
N LEU A 5 -25.66 -23.20 -0.53
CA LEU A 5 -24.30 -23.44 -0.06
C LEU A 5 -23.93 -22.34 0.93
N ARG A 6 -23.76 -22.78 2.17
CA ARG A 6 -23.31 -22.01 3.33
C ARG A 6 -21.84 -21.68 3.13
N PHE A 7 -21.48 -20.41 3.21
CA PHE A 7 -20.10 -20.00 3.49
C PHE A 7 -19.80 -20.33 4.95
N THR A 8 -19.10 -21.44 5.18
CA THR A 8 -18.42 -21.68 6.46
C THR A 8 -17.00 -21.20 6.36
N ASN A 9 -16.66 -20.34 7.32
CA ASN A 9 -15.35 -19.82 7.62
C ASN A 9 -14.28 -20.93 7.65
N GLY A 10 -13.24 -20.79 6.85
CA GLY A 10 -12.14 -21.75 6.76
C GLY A 10 -10.86 -20.99 6.44
N MET A 11 -10.24 -20.44 7.48
CA MET A 11 -8.88 -19.92 7.48
C MET A 11 -7.96 -20.85 6.69
N MET A 12 -7.50 -20.37 5.53
CA MET A 12 -6.44 -20.98 4.75
C MET A 12 -5.13 -20.81 5.52
N LYS A 13 -4.90 -21.66 6.52
CA LYS A 13 -3.58 -21.84 7.14
C LYS A 13 -2.73 -22.57 6.13
N CYS A 14 -2.03 -21.83 5.28
CA CYS A 14 -0.92 -22.38 4.50
C CYS A 14 0.21 -22.71 5.47
N ASN A 15 0.18 -23.90 6.06
CA ASN A 15 1.34 -24.45 6.75
C ASN A 15 2.32 -24.96 5.68
N GLY A 16 3.50 -24.35 5.62
CA GLY A 16 4.55 -24.57 4.62
C GLY A 16 5.28 -25.91 4.66
N THR A 17 4.63 -26.99 5.10
CA THR A 17 5.25 -28.32 5.21
C THR A 17 5.01 -29.24 4.01
N ASP A 18 4.25 -28.83 3.00
CA ASP A 18 3.86 -29.72 1.88
C ASP A 18 4.78 -29.68 0.65
N ILE A 19 5.97 -29.06 0.71
CA ILE A 19 6.93 -29.03 -0.40
C ILE A 19 8.06 -30.06 -0.21
N LEU A 20 7.77 -31.20 0.40
CA LEU A 20 8.78 -32.25 0.66
C LEU A 20 8.31 -33.64 0.24
N ARG A 21 7.84 -33.78 -1.00
CA ARG A 21 7.81 -35.09 -1.67
C ARG A 21 8.15 -34.97 -3.14
N ARG A 22 9.44 -35.21 -3.44
CA ARG A 22 10.01 -35.81 -4.67
C ARG A 22 11.17 -35.00 -5.25
N VAL A 23 12.34 -35.03 -4.62
CA VAL A 23 13.61 -35.09 -5.37
C VAL A 23 14.64 -35.90 -4.58
N VAL A 24 14.43 -37.22 -4.47
CA VAL A 24 15.55 -38.13 -4.20
C VAL A 24 15.54 -39.19 -5.30
N ARG A 25 16.06 -38.81 -6.47
CA ARG A 25 16.62 -39.81 -7.40
C ARG A 25 18.07 -39.98 -7.02
N ARG A 26 18.43 -41.18 -6.58
CA ARG A 26 19.81 -41.65 -6.39
C ARG A 26 20.63 -41.32 -7.65
N VAL A 27 21.69 -40.55 -7.50
CA VAL A 27 22.78 -40.48 -8.48
C VAL A 27 23.99 -41.17 -7.83
N ASN A 28 24.34 -42.34 -8.36
CA ASN A 28 25.58 -43.03 -8.02
C ASN A 28 26.73 -42.39 -8.80
N GLY A 29 27.84 -42.09 -8.12
CA GLY A 29 29.14 -41.90 -8.75
C GLY A 29 29.59 -40.45 -8.94
N GLY A 30 30.33 -39.95 -7.95
CA GLY A 30 31.55 -39.19 -8.20
C GLY A 30 31.42 -37.75 -8.72
N THR A 31 30.87 -36.84 -7.93
CA THR A 31 31.41 -35.47 -7.78
C THR A 31 30.79 -34.87 -6.52
N LEU A 32 31.58 -34.54 -5.50
CA LEU A 32 31.11 -33.73 -4.36
C LEU A 32 30.95 -32.28 -4.83
N LEU A 33 29.84 -31.98 -5.50
CA LEU A 33 29.41 -30.60 -5.70
C LEU A 33 28.85 -30.13 -4.35
N ALA A 34 29.67 -29.38 -3.60
CA ALA A 34 29.24 -28.77 -2.36
C ALA A 34 28.07 -27.82 -2.64
N LEU A 35 26.85 -28.27 -2.36
CA LEU A 35 25.63 -27.47 -2.37
C LEU A 35 25.72 -26.48 -1.21
N LEU A 36 26.31 -25.31 -1.47
CA LEU A 36 26.30 -24.19 -0.55
C LEU A 36 24.83 -23.78 -0.35
N PRO A 37 24.26 -23.88 0.87
CA PRO A 37 22.89 -23.44 1.10
C PRO A 37 22.85 -21.93 0.88
N LEU A 38 22.16 -21.50 -0.17
CA LEU A 38 21.87 -20.10 -0.40
C LEU A 38 20.96 -19.64 0.74
N ALA A 39 21.53 -18.96 1.73
CA ALA A 39 20.78 -18.36 2.82
C ALA A 39 19.93 -17.23 2.21
N ILE A 40 18.65 -17.54 1.96
CA ILE A 40 17.66 -16.56 1.56
C ILE A 40 17.38 -15.72 2.83
N GLY A 41 17.97 -14.53 2.90
CA GLY A 41 17.68 -13.59 3.97
C GLY A 41 16.19 -13.25 3.95
N GLN A 42 15.48 -13.52 5.05
CA GLN A 42 14.12 -13.06 5.22
C GLN A 42 14.16 -11.56 5.51
N VAL A 43 13.78 -10.75 4.52
CA VAL A 43 13.49 -9.34 4.77
C VAL A 43 12.18 -9.31 5.58
N ALA A 44 12.28 -9.02 6.87
CA ALA A 44 11.12 -8.70 7.68
C ALA A 44 10.63 -7.31 7.24
N ALA A 45 9.36 -7.22 6.82
CA ALA A 45 8.74 -5.92 6.58
C ALA A 45 8.58 -5.23 7.93
N GLU A 46 9.22 -4.08 8.09
CA GLU A 46 9.03 -3.22 9.27
C GLU A 46 7.63 -2.62 9.25
N ASP A 47 7.05 -2.41 10.43
CA ASP A 47 5.77 -1.72 10.56
C ASP A 47 5.92 -0.26 10.09
N ILE A 48 4.89 0.21 9.37
CA ILE A 48 4.81 1.59 8.89
C ILE A 48 4.51 2.51 10.08
N ASP A 49 5.36 3.52 10.27
CA ASP A 49 5.16 4.59 11.23
C ASP A 49 4.75 5.87 10.51
N PHE A 50 3.66 6.51 10.96
CA PHE A 50 3.14 7.69 10.29
C PHE A 50 4.13 8.86 10.29
N VAL A 51 4.84 9.11 11.39
CA VAL A 51 5.72 10.27 11.53
C VAL A 51 7.02 10.07 10.74
N ARG A 52 7.56 8.85 10.76
CA ARG A 52 8.78 8.49 10.05
C ARG A 52 8.56 8.32 8.54
N ASP A 53 7.46 7.66 8.15
CA ASP A 53 7.31 7.16 6.77
C ASP A 53 6.30 7.97 5.96
N VAL A 54 5.17 8.41 6.55
CA VAL A 54 4.06 9.03 5.80
C VAL A 54 4.12 10.56 5.83
N GLN A 55 4.34 11.15 7.01
CA GLN A 55 4.35 12.59 7.21
C GLN A 55 5.37 13.31 6.31
N PRO A 56 6.62 12.81 6.11
CA PRO A 56 7.58 13.48 5.23
C PRO A 56 7.10 13.55 3.78
N ILE A 57 6.43 12.51 3.29
CA ILE A 57 5.85 12.46 1.94
C ILE A 57 4.75 13.52 1.82
N LEU A 58 3.83 13.57 2.78
CA LEU A 58 2.75 14.57 2.78
C LEU A 58 3.29 16.00 2.89
N ALA A 59 4.33 16.21 3.69
CA ALA A 59 4.97 17.51 3.83
C ALA A 59 5.63 17.99 2.53
N ALA A 60 6.31 17.08 1.82
CA ALA A 60 6.98 17.40 0.56
C ALA A 60 6.01 17.66 -0.59
N HIS A 61 4.91 16.89 -0.69
CA HIS A 61 4.08 16.87 -1.90
C HIS A 61 2.68 17.45 -1.73
N CYS A 62 2.14 17.50 -0.51
CA CYS A 62 0.71 17.75 -0.30
C CYS A 62 0.39 19.01 0.50
N PHE A 63 1.17 19.33 1.54
CA PHE A 63 0.82 20.41 2.48
C PHE A 63 0.86 21.82 1.88
N ALA A 64 1.56 22.03 0.77
CA ALA A 64 1.55 23.32 0.08
C ALA A 64 0.13 23.74 -0.38
N CYS A 65 -0.72 22.77 -0.76
CA CYS A 65 -2.08 23.01 -1.24
C CYS A 65 -3.17 22.42 -0.32
N HIS A 66 -2.82 21.51 0.59
CA HIS A 66 -3.76 20.84 1.50
C HIS A 66 -3.31 20.90 2.97
N GLY A 67 -2.53 21.92 3.32
CA GLY A 67 -2.01 22.14 4.67
C GLY A 67 -2.64 23.33 5.39
N PRO A 68 -1.94 23.90 6.39
CA PRO A 68 -2.51 24.89 7.31
C PRO A 68 -2.85 26.24 6.66
N ASP A 69 -2.12 26.64 5.62
CA ASP A 69 -2.33 27.93 4.97
C ASP A 69 -3.69 27.97 4.26
N LYS A 70 -4.55 28.90 4.68
CA LYS A 70 -5.89 29.08 4.10
C LYS A 70 -5.83 29.68 2.69
N ALA A 71 -4.81 30.47 2.36
CA ALA A 71 -4.73 31.18 1.09
C ALA A 71 -4.46 30.23 -0.09
N THR A 72 -3.67 29.19 0.14
CA THR A 72 -3.33 28.19 -0.87
C THR A 72 -4.23 26.95 -0.82
N ARG A 73 -4.99 26.76 0.28
CA ARG A 73 -5.75 25.53 0.54
C ARG A 73 -6.82 25.26 -0.51
N LYS A 74 -6.72 24.09 -1.14
CA LYS A 74 -7.69 23.57 -2.11
C LYS A 74 -8.69 22.64 -1.43
N ALA A 75 -9.92 22.66 -1.94
CA ALA A 75 -11.05 21.82 -1.50
C ALA A 75 -11.36 21.87 0.01
N ASN A 76 -10.89 22.92 0.71
CA ASN A 76 -10.94 23.04 2.16
C ASN A 76 -10.42 21.78 2.90
N LEU A 77 -9.49 21.04 2.28
CA LEU A 77 -8.93 19.79 2.81
C LEU A 77 -7.65 20.07 3.59
N ARG A 78 -7.55 19.48 4.79
CA ARG A 78 -6.41 19.56 5.70
C ARG A 78 -5.84 18.17 5.93
N LEU A 79 -4.73 17.85 5.26
CA LEU A 79 -4.03 16.57 5.41
C LEU A 79 -3.06 16.57 6.60
N ASP A 80 -2.76 17.75 7.15
CA ASP A 80 -1.90 17.92 8.32
C ASP A 80 -2.61 17.66 9.65
N ARG A 81 -3.94 17.40 9.63
CA ARG A 81 -4.75 17.12 10.83
C ARG A 81 -5.56 15.84 10.63
N ALA A 82 -5.35 14.86 11.51
CA ALA A 82 -6.02 13.57 11.43
C ALA A 82 -7.55 13.70 11.36
N GLU A 83 -8.14 14.55 12.20
CA GLU A 83 -9.60 14.72 12.25
C GLU A 83 -10.18 15.23 10.93
N GLU A 84 -9.44 16.09 10.23
CA GLU A 84 -9.88 16.68 8.96
C GLU A 84 -9.60 15.76 7.77
N THR A 85 -8.53 14.96 7.82
CA THR A 85 -8.18 13.99 6.77
C THR A 85 -9.27 12.96 6.55
N PHE A 86 -9.95 12.52 7.62
CA PHE A 86 -11.00 11.50 7.56
C PHE A 86 -12.42 12.06 7.42
N ARG A 87 -12.58 13.38 7.48
CA ARG A 87 -13.88 14.04 7.36
C ARG A 87 -14.40 13.97 5.91
N GLN A 88 -15.72 13.86 5.76
CA GLN A 88 -16.36 14.07 4.47
C GLN A 88 -16.23 15.53 4.02
N LEU A 89 -15.76 15.75 2.80
CA LEU A 89 -15.64 17.05 2.15
C LEU A 89 -17.00 17.54 1.64
N ASP A 90 -17.07 18.82 1.32
CA ASP A 90 -18.30 19.47 0.81
C ASP A 90 -18.77 18.85 -0.52
N SER A 91 -17.88 18.16 -1.23
CA SER A 91 -18.18 17.38 -2.44
C SER A 91 -18.92 16.06 -2.18
N GLY A 92 -19.07 15.66 -0.92
CA GLY A 92 -19.58 14.34 -0.52
C GLY A 92 -18.51 13.23 -0.53
N LEU A 93 -17.30 13.51 -0.98
CA LEU A 93 -16.17 12.57 -0.99
C LEU A 93 -15.34 12.65 0.31
N SER A 94 -14.58 11.61 0.60
CA SER A 94 -13.58 11.61 1.68
C SER A 94 -12.18 11.48 1.09
N ALA A 95 -11.23 12.28 1.59
CA ALA A 95 -9.84 12.18 1.15
C ALA A 95 -9.25 10.80 1.50
N VAL A 96 -9.46 10.36 2.74
CA VAL A 96 -9.09 9.02 3.22
C VAL A 96 -10.26 8.39 3.95
N VAL A 97 -10.56 7.14 3.59
CA VAL A 97 -11.48 6.25 4.31
C VAL A 97 -10.64 5.18 4.99
N PRO A 98 -10.59 5.14 6.34
CA PRO A 98 -9.79 4.16 7.07
C PRO A 98 -10.12 2.72 6.67
N GLY A 99 -9.11 1.95 6.25
CA GLY A 99 -9.25 0.56 5.85
C GLY A 99 -9.81 0.34 4.43
N GLU A 100 -10.24 1.38 3.72
CA GLU A 100 -10.85 1.27 2.39
C GLU A 100 -10.15 2.15 1.35
N LEU A 101 -9.10 1.61 0.74
CA LEU A 101 -8.35 2.33 -0.30
C LEU A 101 -9.21 2.72 -1.51
N ALA A 102 -10.11 1.83 -1.95
CA ALA A 102 -10.97 2.08 -3.11
C ALA A 102 -11.98 3.21 -2.89
N ALA A 103 -12.36 3.47 -1.64
CA ALA A 103 -13.26 4.56 -1.26
C ALA A 103 -12.51 5.87 -0.96
N SER A 104 -11.17 5.86 -0.95
CA SER A 104 -10.34 7.01 -0.62
C SER A 104 -9.98 7.82 -1.87
N GLU A 105 -10.44 9.08 -1.92
CA GLU A 105 -10.18 9.95 -3.08
C GLU A 105 -8.68 10.26 -3.25
N MET A 106 -7.92 10.33 -2.16
CA MET A 106 -6.47 10.51 -2.21
C MET A 106 -5.81 9.37 -2.99
N TRP A 107 -6.19 8.12 -2.75
CA TRP A 107 -5.66 6.94 -3.45
C TRP A 107 -5.95 7.00 -4.95
N ARG A 108 -7.18 7.39 -5.32
CA ARG A 108 -7.57 7.56 -6.73
C ARG A 108 -6.71 8.61 -7.43
N ARG A 109 -6.44 9.74 -6.77
CA ARG A 109 -5.68 10.87 -7.34
C ARG A 109 -4.19 10.58 -7.47
N ILE A 110 -3.55 9.98 -6.45
CA ILE A 110 -2.11 9.69 -6.54
C ILE A 110 -1.79 8.65 -7.62
N ARG A 111 -2.76 7.79 -7.97
CA ARG A 111 -2.64 6.79 -9.04
C ARG A 111 -3.17 7.22 -10.40
N SER A 112 -3.69 8.44 -10.52
CA SER A 112 -4.24 8.93 -11.78
C SER A 112 -3.12 9.18 -12.80
N GLN A 113 -3.34 8.78 -14.04
CA GLN A 113 -2.48 9.13 -15.19
C GLN A 113 -2.95 10.39 -15.90
N ASP A 114 -4.13 10.90 -15.53
CA ASP A 114 -4.67 12.16 -16.02
C ASP A 114 -4.06 13.32 -15.23
N ASP A 115 -3.34 14.20 -15.93
CA ASP A 115 -2.62 15.35 -15.36
C ASP A 115 -3.55 16.40 -14.73
N ASP A 116 -4.81 16.47 -15.17
CA ASP A 116 -5.81 17.38 -14.58
C ASP A 116 -6.36 16.85 -13.24
N VAL A 117 -6.16 15.56 -12.97
CA VAL A 117 -6.70 14.86 -11.81
C VAL A 117 -5.61 14.45 -10.81
N ARG A 118 -4.41 14.10 -11.30
CA ARG A 118 -3.36 13.51 -10.49
C ARG A 118 -2.87 14.45 -9.41
N MET A 119 -2.45 13.86 -8.30
CA MET A 119 -1.82 14.59 -7.20
C MET A 119 -0.42 14.03 -6.93
N PRO A 120 0.61 14.88 -6.73
CA PRO A 120 0.55 16.33 -6.88
C PRO A 120 0.35 16.74 -8.36
N PRO A 121 -0.22 17.92 -8.65
CA PRO A 121 -0.35 18.41 -10.03
C PRO A 121 1.03 18.58 -10.67
N PRO A 122 1.18 18.40 -12.00
CA PRO A 122 2.47 18.58 -12.69
C PRO A 122 3.11 19.96 -12.44
N SER A 123 2.30 21.00 -12.28
CA SER A 123 2.75 22.35 -11.94
C SER A 123 3.39 22.48 -10.55
N ASN A 124 3.20 21.48 -9.69
CA ASN A 124 3.60 21.50 -8.27
C ASN A 124 4.55 20.36 -7.90
N GLY A 125 4.91 19.48 -8.83
CA GLY A 125 5.94 18.47 -8.62
C GLY A 125 5.78 17.20 -9.47
N PRO A 126 6.80 16.32 -9.41
CA PRO A 126 6.71 14.99 -10.01
C PRO A 126 5.61 14.16 -9.33
N ALA A 127 5.14 13.12 -10.01
CA ALA A 127 4.34 12.08 -9.38
C ALA A 127 5.12 11.41 -8.23
N LEU A 128 4.38 10.83 -7.28
CA LEU A 128 4.98 9.95 -6.29
C LEU A 128 5.61 8.74 -7.01
N ASP A 129 6.79 8.32 -6.54
CA ASP A 129 7.42 7.11 -7.05
C ASP A 129 6.85 5.85 -6.38
N ALA A 130 7.32 4.67 -6.79
CA ALA A 130 6.78 3.41 -6.28
C ALA A 130 7.15 3.10 -4.82
N ALA A 131 8.13 3.80 -4.25
CA ALA A 131 8.51 3.65 -2.85
C ALA A 131 7.67 4.54 -1.91
N GLN A 132 6.95 5.52 -2.47
CA GLN A 132 6.10 6.48 -1.76
C GLN A 132 4.60 6.14 -1.89
#